data_AF-A0A6C0DEE2-F1
#
_entry.id   AF-A0A6C0DEE2-F1
#
_cell.length_a   1.000
_cell.length_b   1.000
_cell.length_c   1.000
_cell.angle_alpha   90.00
_cell.angle_beta   90.00
_cell.angle_gamma   90.00
#
_symmetry.space_group_name_H-M   'P 1'
#
loop_
_entity.id
_entity.type
_entity.pdbx_description
1 polymer ?
#
loop_
_entity_poly.entity_id
_entity_poly.type
_entity_poly.pdbx_seq_one_letter_code
_entity_poly.pdbx_strand_id
1 'polypeptide(L)'
;MANLDQIINHTKTFQDVELASAIGELKKNPAQMQRFLQNQQSRVFNDIVKQKDNTFQKVYGDLNRSTQVQESISMYGKRSKELADIHQQLYDNQQNSATAVMDDKNLANRKYEMNEWSIGDKNDTLFVMSSLFIMLSGLLLLIGLWRVGIISSFLCALLGGPLILIFIFIVVNRSQYTDNLRNKRYWNKQIFEGKYGKIPIPLCPNIVQGIQNAEANIQRAARSGMTATARGLANVSSSAAQELNMFSNTINSQLQGNTASAAASPPVPGSSP
;
A
#
# COMPACT_ATOMS: atom_id res chain seq x y z
N MET A 1 18.85 35.43 43.39
CA MET A 1 17.39 35.61 43.58
C MET A 1 17.02 36.25 44.93
N ALA A 2 17.85 36.15 45.98
CA ALA A 2 17.55 36.69 47.33
C ALA A 2 17.37 38.23 47.46
N ASN A 3 17.81 39.02 46.48
CA ASN A 3 17.77 40.49 46.56
C ASN A 3 16.41 41.08 46.10
N LEU A 4 15.67 40.35 45.24
CA LEU A 4 14.35 40.79 44.77
C LEU A 4 13.29 40.67 45.89
N ASP A 5 13.32 39.58 46.64
CA ASP A 5 12.41 39.35 47.77
C ASP A 5 12.60 40.39 48.89
N GLN A 6 13.85 40.85 49.10
CA GLN A 6 14.17 41.87 50.08
C GLN A 6 13.65 43.25 49.66
N ILE A 7 13.74 43.59 48.36
CA ILE A 7 13.18 44.83 47.80
C ILE A 7 11.64 44.79 47.81
N ILE A 8 11.03 43.67 47.43
CA ILE A 8 9.56 43.48 47.46
C ILE A 8 9.04 43.64 48.89
N ASN A 9 9.71 43.05 49.89
CA ASN A 9 9.33 43.21 51.29
C ASN A 9 9.51 44.64 51.79
N HIS A 10 10.59 45.33 51.40
CA HIS A 10 10.77 46.75 51.76
C HIS A 10 9.69 47.65 51.15
N THR A 11 9.36 47.48 49.87
CA THR A 11 8.32 48.26 49.20
C THR A 11 6.95 48.01 49.82
N LYS A 12 6.62 46.76 50.17
CA LYS A 12 5.38 46.41 50.87
C LYS A 12 5.28 47.10 52.23
N THR A 13 6.37 47.08 53.00
CA THR A 13 6.43 47.71 54.33
C THR A 13 6.29 49.23 54.24
N PHE A 14 6.89 49.87 53.23
CA PHE A 14 6.75 51.31 52.99
C PHE A 14 5.32 51.71 52.59
N GLN A 15 4.67 50.93 51.73
CA GLN A 15 3.27 51.13 51.37
C GLN A 15 2.34 50.95 52.58
N ASP A 16 2.61 49.97 53.44
CA ASP A 16 1.84 49.74 54.67
C ASP A 16 2.03 50.90 55.68
N VAL A 17 3.22 51.49 55.75
CA VAL A 17 3.52 52.64 56.62
C VAL A 17 2.89 53.93 56.10
N GLU A 18 2.93 54.20 54.79
CA GLU A 18 2.21 55.33 54.18
C GLU A 18 0.69 55.18 54.35
N LEU A 19 0.16 53.97 54.18
CA LEU A 19 -1.24 53.68 54.39
C LEU A 19 -1.63 53.88 55.86
N ALA A 20 -0.81 53.43 56.81
CA ALA A 20 -1.04 53.63 58.24
C ALA A 20 -0.98 55.12 58.64
N SER A 21 -0.08 55.90 58.03
CA SER A 21 0.03 57.35 58.19
C SER A 21 -1.22 58.07 57.68
N ALA A 22 -1.65 57.77 56.45
CA ALA A 22 -2.85 58.34 55.83
C ALA A 22 -4.13 57.98 56.62
N ILE A 23 -4.22 56.74 57.12
CA ILE A 23 -5.31 56.30 58.01
C ILE A 23 -5.27 57.04 59.35
N GLY A 24 -4.08 57.33 59.89
CA GLY A 24 -3.88 58.12 61.10
C GLY A 24 -4.38 59.56 60.96
N GLU A 25 -4.19 60.19 59.80
CA GLU A 25 -4.73 61.52 59.49
C GLU A 25 -6.25 61.50 59.24
N LEU A 26 -6.77 60.49 58.54
CA LEU A 26 -8.20 60.31 58.28
C LEU A 26 -9.01 60.02 59.57
N LYS A 27 -8.37 59.45 60.61
CA LYS A 27 -8.99 59.19 61.92
C LYS A 27 -9.40 60.46 62.68
N LYS A 28 -8.86 61.62 62.31
CA LYS A 28 -9.22 62.93 62.90
C LYS A 28 -10.58 63.44 62.41
N ASN A 29 -11.14 62.89 61.32
CA ASN A 29 -12.45 63.24 60.78
C ASN A 29 -13.30 61.98 60.44
N PRO A 30 -14.22 61.56 61.32
CA PRO A 30 -14.95 60.29 61.15
C PRO A 30 -15.76 60.19 59.84
N ALA A 31 -16.28 61.31 59.34
CA ALA A 31 -17.02 61.35 58.07
C ALA A 31 -16.13 61.15 56.82
N GLN A 32 -14.86 61.55 56.86
CA GLN A 32 -13.91 61.39 55.75
C GLN A 32 -13.35 59.96 55.70
N MET A 33 -13.07 59.36 56.86
CA MET A 33 -12.69 57.95 56.99
C MET A 33 -13.77 57.03 56.41
N GLN A 34 -15.05 57.27 56.74
CA GLN A 34 -16.15 56.43 56.26
C GLN A 34 -16.33 56.53 54.74
N ARG A 35 -16.17 57.73 54.16
CA ARG A 35 -16.17 57.92 52.69
C ARG A 35 -14.97 57.27 52.01
N PHE A 36 -13.78 57.33 52.61
CA PHE A 36 -12.60 56.66 52.08
C PHE A 36 -12.77 55.13 52.09
N LEU A 37 -13.28 54.57 53.20
CA LEU A 37 -13.56 53.13 53.30
C LEU A 37 -14.62 52.68 52.28
N GLN A 38 -15.70 53.44 52.08
CA GLN A 38 -16.70 53.15 51.06
C GLN A 38 -16.14 53.25 49.63
N ASN A 39 -15.29 54.25 49.35
CA ASN A 39 -14.65 54.40 48.05
C ASN A 39 -13.65 53.27 47.77
N GLN A 40 -12.86 52.86 48.77
CA GLN A 40 -11.95 51.73 48.66
C GLN A 40 -12.72 50.42 48.48
N GLN A 41 -13.79 50.20 49.26
CA GLN A 41 -14.64 49.03 49.12
C GLN A 41 -15.27 48.96 47.72
N SER A 42 -15.74 50.09 47.19
CA SER A 42 -16.33 50.15 45.84
C SER A 42 -15.29 49.95 44.73
N ARG A 43 -14.08 50.49 44.88
CA ARG A 43 -12.96 50.23 43.94
C ARG A 43 -12.55 48.76 43.94
N VAL A 44 -12.30 48.20 45.13
CA VAL A 44 -11.93 46.78 45.28
C VAL A 44 -13.04 45.88 44.73
N PHE A 45 -14.32 46.22 45.00
CA PHE A 45 -15.44 45.47 44.44
C PHE A 45 -15.48 45.54 42.91
N ASN A 46 -15.36 46.72 42.31
CA ASN A 46 -15.36 46.89 40.86
C ASN A 46 -14.15 46.23 40.20
N ASP A 47 -12.97 46.28 40.82
CA ASP A 47 -11.77 45.60 40.32
C ASP A 47 -11.93 44.08 40.40
N ILE A 48 -12.49 43.54 41.47
CA ILE A 48 -12.81 42.11 41.58
C ILE A 48 -13.83 41.70 40.53
N VAL A 49 -14.89 42.49 40.31
CA VAL A 49 -15.91 42.22 39.29
C VAL A 49 -15.29 42.23 37.91
N LYS A 50 -14.50 43.25 37.58
CA LYS A 50 -13.81 43.38 36.29
C LYS A 50 -12.79 42.26 36.07
N GLN A 51 -12.04 41.89 37.12
CA GLN A 51 -11.10 40.78 37.06
C GLN A 51 -11.81 39.44 36.84
N LYS A 52 -12.93 39.21 37.53
CA LYS A 52 -13.78 38.03 37.30
C LYS A 52 -14.31 38.01 35.87
N ASP A 53 -14.84 39.12 35.37
CA ASP A 53 -15.41 39.20 34.03
C ASP A 53 -14.35 38.98 32.94
N ASN A 54 -13.17 39.61 33.08
CA ASN A 54 -12.02 39.35 32.21
C ASN A 54 -11.56 37.89 32.27
N THR A 55 -11.56 37.28 33.46
CA THR A 55 -11.20 35.87 33.64
C THR A 55 -12.22 34.96 32.97
N PHE A 56 -13.52 35.23 33.12
CA PHE A 56 -14.58 34.48 32.46
C PHE A 56 -14.48 34.57 30.94
N GLN A 57 -14.30 35.77 30.39
CA GLN A 57 -14.12 35.97 28.95
C GLN A 57 -12.88 35.24 28.42
N LYS A 58 -11.77 35.27 29.17
CA LYS A 58 -10.55 34.55 28.81
C LYS A 58 -10.77 33.03 28.83
N VAL A 59 -11.29 32.49 29.93
CA VAL A 59 -11.55 31.04 30.07
C VAL A 59 -12.53 30.56 28.99
N TYR A 60 -13.57 31.33 28.71
CA TYR A 60 -14.53 31.00 27.66
C TYR A 60 -13.91 31.04 26.26
N GLY A 61 -13.10 32.06 25.97
CA GLY A 61 -12.35 32.17 24.71
C GLY A 61 -11.34 31.02 24.52
N ASP A 62 -10.62 30.67 25.58
CA ASP A 62 -9.65 29.57 25.57
C ASP A 62 -10.35 28.21 25.41
N LEU A 63 -11.50 28.00 26.07
CA LEU A 63 -12.31 26.78 25.91
C LEU A 63 -12.84 26.63 24.48
N ASN A 64 -13.34 27.72 23.88
CA ASN A 64 -13.82 27.71 22.51
C ASN A 64 -12.69 27.40 21.52
N ARG A 65 -11.51 28.03 21.69
CA ARG A 65 -10.33 27.73 20.88
C ARG A 65 -9.87 26.29 21.05
N SER A 66 -9.83 25.78 22.28
CA SER A 66 -9.48 24.38 22.56
C SER A 66 -10.43 23.40 21.88
N THR A 67 -11.73 23.69 21.88
CA THR A 67 -12.76 22.87 21.23
C THR A 67 -12.55 22.82 19.71
N GLN A 68 -12.31 23.98 19.08
CA GLN A 68 -12.03 24.05 17.64
C GLN A 68 -10.74 23.31 17.26
N VAL A 69 -9.70 23.41 18.11
CA VAL A 69 -8.46 22.65 17.91
C VAL A 69 -8.71 21.15 18.02
N GLN A 70 -9.46 20.69 19.02
CA GLN A 70 -9.80 19.27 19.15
C GLN A 70 -10.62 18.75 17.97
N GLU A 71 -11.58 19.54 17.47
CA GLU A 71 -12.35 19.21 16.27
C GLU A 71 -11.46 19.12 15.04
N SER A 72 -10.57 20.09 14.82
CA SER A 72 -9.62 20.04 13.71
C SER A 72 -8.69 18.84 13.78
N ILE A 73 -8.14 18.51 14.96
CA ILE A 73 -7.31 17.31 15.16
C ILE A 73 -8.11 16.03 14.84
N SER A 74 -9.36 15.95 15.29
CA SER A 74 -10.26 14.83 14.98
C SER A 74 -10.52 14.71 13.46
N MET A 75 -10.75 15.84 12.79
CA MET A 75 -10.94 15.89 11.34
C MET A 75 -9.68 15.48 10.57
N TYR A 76 -8.49 15.91 11.02
CA TYR A 76 -7.21 15.47 10.44
C TYR A 76 -7.03 13.96 10.58
N GLY A 77 -7.31 13.39 11.76
CA GLY A 77 -7.25 11.95 11.97
C GLY A 77 -8.18 11.16 11.05
N LYS A 78 -9.41 11.66 10.84
CA LYS A 78 -10.36 11.05 9.89
C LYS A 78 -9.84 11.09 8.45
N ARG A 79 -9.34 12.24 7.99
CA ARG A 79 -8.79 12.39 6.63
C ARG A 79 -7.57 11.50 6.41
N SER A 80 -6.70 11.37 7.40
CA SER A 80 -5.55 10.46 7.31
C SER A 80 -5.99 9.00 7.19
N LYS A 81 -7.03 8.59 7.92
CA LYS A 81 -7.59 7.25 7.82
C LYS A 81 -8.24 7.00 6.45
N GLU A 82 -9.07 7.93 5.98
CA GLU A 82 -9.71 7.85 4.66
C GLU A 82 -8.66 7.78 3.54
N LEU A 83 -7.58 8.55 3.64
CA LEU A 83 -6.47 8.49 2.70
C LEU A 83 -5.80 7.10 2.71
N ALA A 84 -5.60 6.50 3.88
CA ALA A 84 -5.06 5.15 4.00
C ALA A 84 -6.02 4.11 3.37
N ASP A 85 -7.32 4.22 3.63
CA ASP A 85 -8.34 3.31 3.08
C ASP A 85 -8.40 3.42 1.53
N ILE A 86 -8.37 4.64 0.97
CA ILE A 86 -8.32 4.87 -0.49
C ILE A 86 -7.06 4.24 -1.11
N HIS A 87 -5.91 4.37 -0.44
CA HIS A 87 -4.67 3.75 -0.93
C HIS A 87 -4.74 2.23 -0.90
N GLN A 88 -5.30 1.65 0.16
CA GLN A 88 -5.50 0.21 0.25
C GLN A 88 -6.42 -0.28 -0.87
N GLN A 89 -7.53 0.41 -1.10
CA GLN A 89 -8.46 0.07 -2.19
C GLN A 89 -7.80 0.18 -3.57
N LEU A 90 -6.97 1.20 -3.81
CA LEU A 90 -6.24 1.35 -5.06
C LEU A 90 -5.21 0.23 -5.24
N TYR A 91 -4.51 -0.14 -4.16
CA TYR A 91 -3.58 -1.26 -4.15
C TYR A 91 -4.28 -2.58 -4.48
N ASP A 92 -5.38 -2.87 -3.80
CA ASP A 92 -6.16 -4.10 -4.01
C ASP A 92 -6.71 -4.15 -5.45
N ASN A 93 -7.20 -3.03 -5.99
CA ASN A 93 -7.65 -2.95 -7.39
C ASN A 93 -6.52 -3.19 -8.40
N GLN A 94 -5.33 -2.63 -8.16
CA GLN A 94 -4.17 -2.85 -9.01
C GLN A 94 -3.69 -4.30 -8.94
N GLN A 95 -3.65 -4.88 -7.73
CA GLN A 95 -3.28 -6.28 -7.53
C GLN A 95 -4.29 -7.22 -8.19
N ASN A 96 -5.59 -6.97 -8.05
CA ASN A 96 -6.64 -7.75 -8.69
C ASN A 96 -6.56 -7.65 -10.22
N SER A 97 -6.31 -6.45 -10.76
CA SER A 97 -6.13 -6.25 -12.21
C SER A 97 -4.90 -6.98 -12.73
N ALA A 98 -3.77 -6.91 -12.02
CA ALA A 98 -2.56 -7.63 -12.39
C ALA A 98 -2.75 -9.15 -12.34
N THR A 99 -3.46 -9.64 -11.32
CA THR A 99 -3.78 -11.07 -11.18
C THR A 99 -4.71 -11.53 -12.30
N ALA A 100 -5.74 -10.76 -12.62
CA ALA A 100 -6.65 -11.04 -13.74
C ALA A 100 -5.91 -11.12 -15.08
N VAL A 101 -4.97 -10.20 -15.35
CA VAL A 101 -4.15 -10.25 -16.58
C VAL A 101 -3.25 -11.50 -16.61
N MET A 102 -2.67 -11.89 -15.48
CA MET A 102 -1.87 -13.12 -15.39
C MET A 102 -2.73 -14.37 -15.60
N ASP A 103 -3.93 -14.40 -15.04
CA ASP A 103 -4.89 -15.50 -15.21
C ASP A 103 -5.38 -15.59 -16.64
N ASP A 104 -5.71 -14.47 -17.28
CA ASP A 104 -6.10 -14.42 -18.70
C ASP A 104 -4.97 -14.93 -19.60
N LYS A 105 -3.73 -14.53 -19.33
CA LYS A 105 -2.56 -15.04 -20.06
C LYS A 105 -2.42 -16.56 -19.89
N ASN A 106 -2.59 -17.07 -18.68
CA ASN A 106 -2.53 -18.50 -18.40
C ASN A 106 -3.68 -19.25 -19.09
N LEU A 107 -4.88 -18.68 -19.11
CA LEU A 107 -6.05 -19.23 -19.79
C LEU A 107 -5.84 -19.26 -21.31
N ALA A 108 -5.33 -18.18 -21.89
CA ALA A 108 -5.02 -18.09 -23.31
C ALA A 108 -3.97 -19.13 -23.72
N ASN A 109 -2.89 -19.26 -22.95
CA ASN A 109 -1.87 -20.29 -23.16
C ASN A 109 -2.47 -21.70 -23.12
N ARG A 110 -3.33 -22.00 -22.14
CA ARG A 110 -4.01 -23.29 -22.04
C ARG A 110 -4.96 -23.56 -23.20
N LYS A 111 -5.73 -22.56 -23.63
CA LYS A 111 -6.61 -22.67 -24.81
C LYS A 111 -5.81 -22.97 -26.07
N TYR A 112 -4.65 -22.31 -26.24
CA TYR A 112 -3.73 -22.59 -27.34
C TYR A 112 -3.18 -24.02 -27.28
N GLU A 113 -2.64 -24.44 -26.12
CA GLU A 113 -2.13 -25.81 -25.90
C GLU A 113 -3.22 -26.86 -26.21
N MET A 114 -4.45 -26.64 -25.75
CA MET A 114 -5.58 -27.54 -25.98
C MET A 114 -6.00 -27.60 -27.45
N ASN A 115 -6.01 -26.46 -28.14
CA ASN A 115 -6.34 -26.41 -29.57
C ASN A 115 -5.27 -27.13 -30.41
N GLU A 116 -3.99 -26.92 -30.11
CA GLU A 116 -2.88 -27.61 -30.77
C GLU A 116 -3.01 -29.14 -30.59
N TRP A 117 -3.29 -29.58 -29.36
CA TRP A 117 -3.48 -31.00 -29.05
C TRP A 117 -4.66 -31.60 -29.81
N SER A 118 -5.82 -30.92 -29.84
CA SER A 118 -7.02 -31.40 -30.53
C SER A 118 -6.82 -31.52 -32.04
N ILE A 119 -6.16 -30.55 -32.66
CA ILE A 119 -5.87 -30.57 -34.10
C ILE A 119 -4.88 -31.69 -34.42
N GLY A 120 -3.84 -31.82 -33.60
CA GLY A 120 -2.83 -32.85 -33.74
C GLY A 120 -3.43 -34.26 -33.73
N ASP A 121 -4.24 -34.56 -32.72
CA ASP A 121 -4.88 -35.87 -32.54
C ASP A 121 -5.82 -36.24 -33.70
N LYS A 122 -6.60 -35.26 -34.20
CA LYS A 122 -7.45 -35.43 -35.38
C LYS A 122 -6.64 -35.74 -36.64
N ASN A 123 -5.54 -35.02 -36.86
CA ASN A 123 -4.66 -35.27 -38.00
C ASN A 123 -4.00 -36.65 -37.92
N ASP A 124 -3.66 -37.11 -36.71
CA ASP A 124 -3.09 -38.43 -36.47
C ASP A 124 -4.08 -39.54 -36.82
N THR A 125 -5.30 -39.42 -36.30
CA THR A 125 -6.41 -40.34 -36.58
C THR A 125 -6.76 -40.35 -38.07
N LEU A 126 -6.79 -39.18 -38.72
CA LEU A 126 -7.06 -39.06 -40.16
C LEU A 126 -5.99 -39.76 -41.00
N PHE A 127 -4.72 -39.67 -40.61
CA PHE A 127 -3.63 -40.36 -41.31
C PHE A 127 -3.77 -41.90 -41.18
N VAL A 128 -4.09 -42.41 -39.99
CA VAL A 128 -4.27 -43.86 -39.80
C VAL A 128 -5.49 -44.38 -40.56
N MET A 129 -6.61 -43.64 -40.55
CA MET A 129 -7.81 -44.02 -41.30
C MET A 129 -7.59 -43.98 -42.82
N SER A 130 -6.89 -42.96 -43.33
CA SER A 130 -6.60 -42.85 -44.76
C SER A 130 -5.62 -43.92 -45.25
N SER A 131 -4.58 -44.25 -44.47
CA SER A 131 -3.68 -45.36 -44.79
C SER A 131 -4.38 -46.73 -44.74
N LEU A 132 -5.30 -46.94 -43.79
CA LEU A 132 -6.14 -48.14 -43.74
C LEU A 132 -7.06 -48.24 -44.97
N PHE A 133 -7.67 -47.13 -45.40
CA PHE A 133 -8.51 -47.10 -46.59
C PHE A 133 -7.73 -47.44 -47.87
N ILE A 134 -6.52 -46.88 -48.03
CA ILE A 134 -5.64 -47.19 -49.17
C ILE A 134 -5.26 -48.67 -49.16
N MET A 135 -4.93 -49.22 -47.99
CA MET A 135 -4.58 -50.63 -47.83
C MET A 135 -5.73 -51.55 -48.22
N LEU A 136 -6.94 -51.30 -47.70
CA LEU A 136 -8.14 -52.08 -48.02
C LEU A 136 -8.50 -51.97 -49.50
N SER A 137 -8.41 -50.78 -50.10
CA SER A 137 -8.68 -50.58 -51.53
C SER A 137 -7.68 -51.36 -52.40
N GLY A 138 -6.40 -51.36 -52.02
CA GLY A 138 -5.36 -52.13 -52.70
C GLY A 138 -5.58 -53.64 -52.60
N LEU A 139 -5.94 -54.16 -51.41
CA LEU A 139 -6.28 -55.57 -51.23
C LEU A 139 -7.52 -55.98 -52.02
N LEU A 140 -8.57 -55.15 -52.02
CA LEU A 140 -9.81 -55.44 -52.74
C LEU A 140 -9.55 -55.50 -54.24
N LEU A 141 -8.71 -54.60 -54.77
CA LEU A 141 -8.25 -54.65 -56.16
C LEU A 141 -7.51 -55.96 -56.45
N LEU A 142 -6.52 -56.34 -55.63
CA LEU A 142 -5.75 -57.58 -55.80
C LEU A 142 -6.66 -58.82 -55.78
N ILE A 143 -7.61 -58.89 -54.83
CA ILE A 143 -8.59 -59.98 -54.74
C ILE A 143 -9.50 -60.00 -55.98
N GLY A 144 -9.92 -58.83 -56.48
CA GLY A 144 -10.70 -58.72 -57.71
C GLY A 144 -9.95 -59.26 -58.92
N LEU A 145 -8.69 -58.87 -59.10
CA LEU A 145 -7.83 -59.37 -60.19
C LEU A 145 -7.59 -60.89 -60.09
N TRP A 146 -7.45 -61.40 -58.87
CA TRP A 146 -7.33 -62.84 -58.63
C TRP A 146 -8.61 -63.59 -58.98
N ARG A 147 -9.79 -63.05 -58.62
CA ARG A 147 -11.09 -63.65 -58.92
C ARG A 147 -11.41 -63.73 -60.40
N VAL A 148 -10.95 -62.76 -61.19
CA VAL A 148 -11.09 -62.77 -62.66
C VAL A 148 -10.06 -63.72 -63.32
N GLY A 149 -9.07 -64.20 -62.56
CA GLY A 149 -8.03 -65.11 -63.06
C GLY A 149 -6.91 -64.41 -63.83
N ILE A 150 -6.81 -63.08 -63.74
CA ILE A 150 -5.74 -62.30 -64.39
C ILE A 150 -4.39 -62.56 -63.70
N ILE A 151 -4.40 -62.73 -62.37
CA ILE A 151 -3.21 -62.99 -61.56
C ILE A 151 -3.33 -64.35 -60.84
N SER A 152 -2.20 -65.04 -60.69
CA SER A 152 -2.13 -66.30 -59.93
C SER A 152 -2.22 -66.05 -58.42
N SER A 153 -2.67 -67.05 -57.66
CA SER A 153 -2.73 -66.97 -56.19
C SER A 153 -1.38 -66.62 -55.55
N PHE A 154 -0.28 -67.09 -56.16
CA PHE A 154 1.08 -66.78 -55.72
C PHE A 154 1.40 -65.29 -55.86
N LEU A 155 1.08 -64.68 -57.02
CA LEU A 155 1.31 -63.25 -57.23
C LEU A 155 0.42 -62.38 -56.33
N CYS A 156 -0.82 -62.81 -56.06
CA CYS A 156 -1.70 -62.12 -55.13
C CYS A 156 -1.11 -62.11 -53.70
N ALA A 157 -0.57 -63.25 -53.23
CA ALA A 157 0.07 -63.33 -51.92
C ALA A 157 1.39 -62.54 -51.86
N LEU A 158 2.19 -62.61 -52.93
CA LEU A 158 3.47 -61.90 -53.04
C LEU A 158 3.30 -60.37 -53.01
N LEU A 159 2.22 -59.84 -53.60
CA LEU A 159 1.94 -58.39 -53.62
C LEU A 159 1.14 -57.94 -52.38
N GLY A 160 0.17 -58.75 -51.93
CA GLY A 160 -0.67 -58.43 -50.78
C GLY A 160 0.07 -58.54 -49.44
N GLY A 161 0.98 -59.51 -49.29
CA GLY A 161 1.74 -59.73 -48.06
C GLY A 161 2.58 -58.52 -47.65
N PRO A 162 3.48 -58.00 -48.52
CA PRO A 162 4.26 -56.79 -48.24
C PRO A 162 3.38 -55.57 -47.99
N LEU A 163 2.25 -55.44 -48.68
CA LEU A 163 1.32 -54.31 -48.51
C LEU A 163 0.75 -54.28 -47.08
N ILE A 164 0.35 -55.43 -46.54
CA ILE A 164 -0.09 -55.57 -45.15
C ILE A 164 1.08 -55.30 -44.18
N LEU A 165 2.28 -55.82 -44.48
CA LEU A 165 3.46 -55.65 -43.63
C LEU A 165 3.84 -54.17 -43.52
N ILE A 166 3.84 -53.43 -44.63
CA ILE A 166 4.09 -51.98 -44.65
C ILE A 166 3.08 -51.23 -43.79
N PHE A 167 1.79 -51.58 -43.88
CA PHE A 167 0.76 -50.96 -43.04
C PHE A 167 1.00 -51.22 -41.54
N ILE A 168 1.31 -52.47 -41.16
CA ILE A 168 1.66 -52.80 -39.76
C ILE A 168 2.87 -51.99 -39.31
N PHE A 169 3.91 -51.88 -40.15
CA PHE A 169 5.11 -51.12 -39.82
C PHE A 169 4.81 -49.62 -39.60
N ILE A 170 3.95 -49.02 -40.44
CA ILE A 170 3.49 -47.63 -40.29
C ILE A 170 2.78 -47.44 -38.94
N VAL A 171 1.83 -48.32 -38.59
CA VAL A 171 1.07 -48.23 -37.34
C VAL A 171 1.98 -48.42 -36.12
N VAL A 172 2.86 -49.42 -36.13
CA VAL A 172 3.78 -49.69 -35.02
C VAL A 172 4.76 -48.53 -34.82
N ASN A 173 5.39 -48.05 -35.89
CA ASN A 173 6.31 -46.91 -35.80
C ASN A 173 5.62 -45.66 -35.25
N ARG A 174 4.37 -45.44 -35.65
CA ARG A 174 3.59 -44.29 -35.22
C ARG A 174 3.05 -44.39 -33.79
N SER A 175 2.67 -45.59 -33.34
CA SER A 175 2.36 -45.88 -31.93
C SER A 175 3.60 -45.67 -31.07
N GLN A 176 4.76 -46.21 -31.47
CA GLN A 176 6.02 -46.00 -30.76
C GLN A 176 6.41 -44.50 -30.66
N TYR A 177 6.21 -43.74 -31.75
CA TYR A 177 6.43 -42.30 -31.74
C TYR A 177 5.53 -41.59 -30.72
N THR A 178 4.24 -41.95 -30.69
CA THR A 178 3.24 -41.38 -29.78
C THR A 178 3.54 -41.70 -28.32
N ASP A 179 3.93 -42.93 -28.01
CA ASP A 179 4.06 -43.40 -26.63
C ASP A 179 5.42 -43.04 -26.00
N ASN A 180 6.50 -43.12 -26.79
CA ASN A 180 7.87 -43.04 -26.25
C ASN A 180 8.64 -41.77 -26.61
N LEU A 181 8.36 -41.13 -27.75
CA LEU A 181 9.17 -40.00 -28.26
C LEU A 181 8.45 -38.65 -28.15
N ARG A 182 7.11 -38.64 -28.26
CA ARG A 182 6.29 -37.43 -28.26
C ARG A 182 6.01 -36.94 -26.84
N ASN A 183 6.06 -35.63 -26.63
CA ASN A 183 5.69 -35.04 -25.34
C ASN A 183 4.18 -35.15 -25.12
N LYS A 184 3.77 -35.80 -24.03
CA LYS A 184 2.35 -36.00 -23.71
C LYS A 184 1.57 -34.69 -23.52
N ARG A 185 2.27 -33.61 -23.14
CA ARG A 185 1.68 -32.28 -22.93
C ARG A 185 1.72 -31.39 -24.18
N TYR A 186 2.75 -31.50 -25.01
CA TYR A 186 2.99 -30.61 -26.15
C TYR A 186 3.08 -31.38 -27.45
N TRP A 187 2.17 -31.12 -28.39
CA TRP A 187 2.07 -31.89 -29.63
C TRP A 187 3.27 -31.67 -30.56
N ASN A 188 3.75 -30.42 -30.68
CA ASN A 188 4.89 -30.04 -31.51
C ASN A 188 6.26 -30.20 -30.83
N LYS A 189 6.35 -30.80 -29.64
CA LYS A 189 7.63 -31.00 -28.95
C LYS A 189 7.94 -32.48 -28.77
N GLN A 190 9.15 -32.86 -29.13
CA GLN A 190 9.72 -34.15 -28.76
C GLN A 190 10.26 -34.08 -27.33
N ILE A 191 10.14 -35.19 -26.59
CA ILE A 191 10.74 -35.29 -25.25
C ILE A 191 12.25 -35.49 -25.46
N PHE A 192 13.03 -34.44 -25.30
CA PHE A 192 14.49 -34.54 -25.17
C PHE A 192 14.94 -34.87 -23.74
N GLU A 193 14.01 -35.21 -22.84
CA GLU A 193 14.29 -35.47 -21.43
C GLU A 193 14.56 -36.96 -21.11
N GLY A 194 14.66 -37.81 -22.14
CA GLY A 194 15.11 -39.20 -22.02
C GLY A 194 16.63 -39.36 -22.07
N LYS A 195 17.10 -40.62 -22.11
CA LYS A 195 18.50 -41.15 -22.08
C LYS A 195 19.62 -40.37 -22.82
N TYR A 196 19.29 -39.41 -23.69
CA TYR A 196 20.21 -38.58 -24.46
C TYR A 196 20.38 -37.15 -23.93
N GLY A 197 19.81 -36.83 -22.77
CA GLY A 197 20.04 -35.57 -22.07
C GLY A 197 19.44 -34.37 -22.80
N LYS A 198 19.18 -33.31 -22.01
CA LYS A 198 18.93 -31.98 -22.59
C LYS A 198 20.13 -31.65 -23.46
N ILE A 199 19.89 -31.25 -24.72
CA ILE A 199 20.93 -30.69 -25.59
C ILE A 199 21.69 -29.67 -24.73
N PRO A 200 23.00 -29.84 -24.50
CA PRO A 200 23.75 -28.91 -23.69
C PRO A 200 23.66 -27.56 -24.38
N ILE A 201 22.85 -26.69 -23.78
CA ILE A 201 22.76 -25.30 -24.18
C ILE A 201 24.18 -24.77 -24.01
N PRO A 202 24.85 -24.28 -25.06
CA PRO A 202 26.15 -23.66 -24.88
C PRO A 202 25.99 -22.60 -23.80
N LEU A 203 26.82 -22.69 -22.76
CA LEU A 203 26.91 -21.71 -21.70
C LEU A 203 27.24 -20.37 -22.35
N CYS A 204 26.21 -19.62 -22.72
CA CYS A 204 26.31 -18.23 -23.12
C CYS A 204 26.16 -17.42 -21.82
N PRO A 205 27.27 -17.01 -21.17
CA PRO A 205 27.23 -16.37 -19.86
C PRO A 205 26.37 -15.09 -19.81
N ASN A 206 26.10 -14.46 -20.94
CA ASN A 206 25.44 -13.15 -20.99
C ASN A 206 23.90 -13.18 -21.14
N ILE A 207 23.28 -14.26 -21.61
CA ILE A 207 21.83 -14.27 -21.90
C ILE A 207 21.03 -14.77 -20.70
N VAL A 208 21.49 -15.82 -20.02
CA VAL A 208 20.83 -16.35 -18.82
C VAL A 208 20.94 -15.38 -17.65
N GLN A 209 22.09 -14.71 -17.51
CA GLN A 209 22.23 -13.58 -16.58
C GLN A 209 21.34 -12.41 -17.00
N GLY A 210 21.19 -12.11 -18.30
CA GLY A 210 20.28 -11.06 -18.76
C GLY A 210 18.82 -11.30 -18.38
N ILE A 211 18.31 -12.53 -18.55
CA ILE A 211 16.93 -12.88 -18.22
C ILE A 211 16.72 -12.97 -16.70
N GLN A 212 17.64 -13.59 -15.95
CA GLN A 212 17.56 -13.65 -14.49
C GLN A 212 17.75 -12.27 -13.84
N ASN A 213 18.61 -11.42 -14.40
CA ASN A 213 18.77 -10.04 -13.96
C ASN A 213 17.57 -9.18 -14.38
N ALA A 214 16.93 -9.43 -15.53
CA ALA A 214 15.71 -8.72 -15.91
C ALA A 214 14.54 -9.09 -15.00
N GLU A 215 14.33 -10.37 -14.70
CA GLU A 215 13.28 -10.82 -13.79
C GLU A 215 13.56 -10.37 -12.35
N ALA A 216 14.81 -10.47 -11.89
CA ALA A 216 15.21 -9.97 -10.57
C ALA A 216 15.21 -8.43 -10.48
N ASN A 217 15.47 -7.70 -11.57
CA ASN A 217 15.39 -6.24 -11.62
C ASN A 217 13.96 -5.75 -11.72
N ILE A 218 13.06 -6.45 -12.43
CA ILE A 218 11.63 -6.13 -12.44
C ILE A 218 11.04 -6.41 -11.05
N GLN A 219 11.39 -7.54 -10.44
CA GLN A 219 10.92 -7.87 -9.10
C GLN A 219 11.55 -6.97 -8.02
N ARG A 220 12.82 -6.56 -8.17
CA ARG A 220 13.44 -5.54 -7.32
C ARG A 220 12.90 -4.14 -7.56
N ALA A 221 12.59 -3.74 -8.78
CA ALA A 221 12.00 -2.44 -9.11
C ALA A 221 10.55 -2.34 -8.61
N ALA A 222 9.78 -3.42 -8.72
CA ALA A 222 8.45 -3.51 -8.12
C ALA A 222 8.56 -3.42 -6.58
N ARG A 223 9.45 -4.20 -5.95
CA ARG A 223 9.64 -4.15 -4.48
C ARG A 223 10.28 -2.85 -3.99
N SER A 224 11.20 -2.25 -4.73
CA SER A 224 11.88 -0.99 -4.37
C SER A 224 10.96 0.21 -4.61
N GLY A 225 10.15 0.20 -5.66
CA GLY A 225 9.06 1.16 -5.86
C GLY A 225 8.04 1.08 -4.72
N MET A 226 7.57 -0.13 -4.38
CA MET A 226 6.65 -0.34 -3.27
C MET A 226 7.26 0.01 -1.90
N THR A 227 8.53 -0.30 -1.64
CA THR A 227 9.19 0.05 -0.37
C THR A 227 9.64 1.51 -0.31
N ALA A 228 9.94 2.16 -1.43
CA ALA A 228 10.19 3.60 -1.48
C ALA A 228 8.88 4.38 -1.25
N THR A 229 7.76 3.91 -1.81
CA THR A 229 6.44 4.47 -1.51
C THR A 229 6.04 4.18 -0.07
N ALA A 230 6.23 2.97 0.45
CA ALA A 230 5.93 2.64 1.84
C ALA A 230 6.84 3.36 2.85
N ARG A 231 8.13 3.57 2.53
CA ARG A 231 9.04 4.39 3.36
C ARG A 231 8.75 5.88 3.23
N GLY A 232 8.38 6.36 2.05
CA GLY A 232 7.88 7.72 1.84
C GLY A 232 6.62 7.96 2.67
N LEU A 233 5.68 7.01 2.67
CA LEU A 233 4.46 7.06 3.47
C LEU A 233 4.73 6.92 4.97
N ALA A 234 5.64 6.03 5.37
CA ALA A 234 6.07 5.89 6.76
C ALA A 234 6.74 7.18 7.25
N ASN A 235 7.59 7.81 6.44
CA ASN A 235 8.23 9.08 6.76
C ASN A 235 7.24 10.25 6.79
N VAL A 236 6.21 10.27 5.93
CA VAL A 236 5.15 11.30 5.95
C VAL A 236 4.22 11.09 7.16
N SER A 237 3.93 9.84 7.51
CA SER A 237 3.13 9.51 8.70
C SER A 237 3.89 9.77 10.01
N SER A 238 5.20 9.50 10.04
CA SER A 238 6.05 9.80 11.20
C SER A 238 6.38 11.28 11.30
N SER A 239 6.53 12.00 10.19
CA SER A 239 6.65 13.46 10.18
C SER A 239 5.35 14.12 10.62
N ALA A 240 4.18 13.64 10.19
CA ALA A 240 2.89 14.13 10.67
C ALA A 240 2.68 13.84 12.17
N ALA A 241 3.11 12.66 12.65
CA ALA A 241 3.08 12.32 14.07
C ALA A 241 4.09 13.16 14.89
N GLN A 242 5.26 13.48 14.34
CA GLN A 242 6.23 14.38 14.96
C GLN A 242 5.74 15.82 14.98
N GLU A 243 5.12 16.31 13.91
CA GLU A 243 4.51 17.65 13.87
C GLU A 243 3.36 17.75 14.86
N LEU A 244 2.51 16.72 15.00
CA LEU A 244 1.46 16.69 16.01
C LEU A 244 2.03 16.69 17.44
N ASN A 245 3.13 15.97 17.70
CA ASN A 245 3.81 16.00 18.99
C ASN A 245 4.50 17.35 19.27
N MET A 246 5.10 17.98 18.25
CA MET A 246 5.69 19.33 18.37
C MET A 246 4.62 20.40 18.56
N PHE A 247 3.48 20.28 17.89
CA PHE A 247 2.36 21.20 18.03
C PHE A 247 1.68 21.05 19.40
N SER A 248 1.50 19.81 19.87
CA SER A 248 1.01 19.53 21.23
C SER A 248 1.94 20.09 22.32
N ASN A 249 3.26 19.95 22.15
CA ASN A 249 4.25 20.54 23.04
C ASN A 249 4.30 22.07 22.97
N THR A 250 4.03 22.66 21.79
CA THR A 250 3.93 24.12 21.60
C THR A 250 2.67 24.69 22.25
N ILE A 251 1.55 23.96 22.19
CA ILE A 251 0.31 24.34 22.89
C ILE A 251 0.51 24.24 24.41
N ASN A 252 1.15 23.18 24.90
CA ASN A 252 1.46 23.04 26.33
C ASN A 252 2.44 24.12 26.83
N SER A 253 3.42 24.52 26.01
CA SER A 253 4.35 25.59 26.37
C SER A 253 3.72 26.99 26.31
N GLN A 254 2.78 27.24 25.40
CA GLN A 254 1.99 28.48 25.38
C GLN A 254 1.00 28.56 26.56
N LEU A 255 0.42 27.43 26.97
CA LEU A 255 -0.44 27.35 28.16
C LEU A 255 0.35 27.60 29.45
N GLN A 256 1.57 27.07 29.57
CA GLN A 256 2.45 27.33 30.72
C GLN A 256 3.07 28.74 30.70
N GLY A 257 3.41 29.27 29.53
CA GLY A 257 3.94 30.64 29.38
C GLY A 257 2.92 31.73 29.72
N ASN A 258 1.63 31.50 29.40
CA ASN A 258 0.56 32.44 29.73
C ASN A 258 0.09 32.40 31.20
N THR A 259 0.55 31.42 31.99
CA THR A 259 0.41 31.46 33.46
C THR A 259 1.55 32.21 34.16
N ALA A 260 2.69 32.42 33.49
CA ALA A 260 3.84 33.14 34.04
C ALA A 260 3.82 34.66 33.73
N SER A 261 3.04 35.12 32.76
CA SER A 261 2.97 36.54 32.36
C SER A 261 1.82 37.33 33.00
N ALA A 262 1.41 36.96 34.22
CA ALA A 262 0.44 37.71 35.02
C ALA A 262 1.09 38.37 36.26
N ALA A 263 2.42 38.55 36.26
CA ALA A 263 3.16 39.09 37.41
C ALA A 263 4.11 40.27 37.08
N ALA A 264 4.02 40.91 35.92
CA ALA A 264 4.87 42.07 35.62
C ALA A 264 4.14 43.15 34.80
N SER A 265 3.50 44.08 35.52
CA SER A 265 3.06 45.37 34.97
C SER A 265 4.13 46.43 35.32
N PRO A 266 4.67 47.21 34.37
CA PRO A 266 5.58 48.32 34.66
C PRO A 266 4.82 49.54 35.20
N PRO A 267 5.47 50.44 35.97
CA PRO A 267 4.82 51.62 36.55
C PRO A 267 4.55 52.69 35.48
N VAL A 268 3.35 53.29 35.54
CA VAL A 268 2.92 54.43 34.71
C VAL A 268 3.51 55.72 35.28
N PRO A 269 4.15 56.59 34.48
CA PRO A 269 4.70 57.85 34.95
C PRO A 269 3.58 58.90 35.14
N GLY A 270 3.61 59.58 36.29
CA GLY A 270 2.72 60.69 36.59
C GLY A 270 3.10 61.96 35.83
N SER A 271 2.11 62.64 35.27
CA SER A 271 2.21 64.05 34.88
C SER A 271 1.15 64.84 35.65
N SER A 272 1.63 65.63 36.61
CA SER A 272 0.88 66.68 37.31
C SER A 272 0.56 67.83 36.35
N PRO A 273 -0.47 68.65 36.66
CA PRO A 273 -0.70 69.94 35.98
C PRO A 273 0.42 70.94 36.25
#